data_AF-A0A328THM9-F1
#
_entry.id   AF-A0A328THM9-F1
#
_cell.length_a   1.000
_cell.length_b   1.000
_cell.length_c   1.000
_cell.angle_alpha   90.00
_cell.angle_beta   90.00
_cell.angle_gamma   90.00
#
_symmetry.space_group_name_H-M   'P 1'
#
loop_
_entity.id
_entity.type
_entity.pdbx_description
1 polymer ?
#
loop_
_entity_poly.entity_id
_entity_poly.type
_entity_poly.pdbx_seq_one_letter_code
_entity_poly.pdbx_strand_id
1 'polypeptide(L)' 'MVGENSDEPYVRRDGRSARKTNRTLAFATRVTPEFDKEVRDIADREDLKLVEVLEKSVEAYKEKMGY' A
#
# COMPACT_ATOMS: atom_id res chain seq x y z
N MET A 1 -12.80 47.46 -16.74
CA MET A 1 -13.01 46.80 -15.44
C MET A 1 -14.20 45.88 -15.59
N VAL A 2 -13.96 44.57 -15.67
CA VAL A 2 -14.98 43.51 -15.66
C VAL A 2 -14.45 42.43 -14.72
N GLY A 3 -15.29 42.02 -13.79
CA GLY A 3 -14.93 41.36 -12.54
C GLY A 3 -14.53 39.90 -12.67
N GLU A 4 -13.69 39.50 -11.71
CA GLU A 4 -13.34 38.11 -11.40
C GLU A 4 -14.60 37.33 -11.04
N ASN A 5 -14.90 36.28 -11.80
CA ASN A 5 -15.76 35.20 -11.33
C ASN A 5 -14.85 33.99 -11.18
N SER A 6 -14.53 33.68 -9.93
CA SER A 6 -13.76 32.52 -9.51
C SER A 6 -14.50 31.23 -9.86
N ASP A 7 -14.03 30.55 -10.91
CA ASP A 7 -14.31 29.12 -11.14
C ASP A 7 -13.62 28.29 -10.05
N GLU A 8 -14.07 28.40 -8.80
CA GLU A 8 -13.75 27.39 -7.80
C GLU A 8 -14.69 26.19 -8.01
N PRO A 9 -14.18 25.01 -8.39
CA PRO A 9 -15.02 23.85 -8.56
C PRO A 9 -15.65 23.50 -7.21
N TYR A 10 -16.98 23.46 -7.17
CA TYR A 10 -17.76 23.02 -6.01
C TYR A 10 -17.30 21.62 -5.56
N VAL A 11 -16.46 21.56 -4.51
CA VAL A 11 -16.03 20.31 -3.91
C VAL A 11 -17.18 19.78 -3.06
N ARG A 12 -17.98 18.89 -3.65
CA ARG A 12 -18.96 18.09 -2.92
C ARG A 12 -18.18 17.26 -1.88
N ARG A 13 -18.17 17.70 -0.62
CA ARG A 13 -17.66 16.91 0.52
C ARG A 13 -18.55 15.68 0.65
N ASP A 14 -18.23 14.63 -0.08
CA ASP A 14 -18.90 13.34 0.04
C ASP A 14 -18.70 12.83 1.46
N GLY A 15 -19.80 12.71 2.22
CA GLY A 15 -19.82 12.18 3.57
C GLY A 15 -19.35 10.72 3.67
N ARG A 16 -19.12 10.05 2.53
CA ARG A 16 -18.44 8.74 2.46
C ARG A 16 -16.96 8.81 2.83
N SER A 17 -16.32 9.96 2.67
CA SER A 17 -14.90 10.19 3.03
C SER A 17 -14.67 10.12 4.55
N ALA A 18 -15.72 10.32 5.35
CA ALA A 18 -15.67 10.36 6.81
C ALA A 18 -15.83 8.98 7.47
N ARG A 19 -16.08 7.90 6.71
CA ARG A 19 -16.02 6.53 7.26
C ARG A 19 -14.57 6.03 7.21
N LYS A 20 -13.85 6.26 8.30
CA LYS A 20 -12.57 5.62 8.63
C LYS A 20 -12.74 4.11 8.54
N THR A 21 -12.02 3.43 7.66
CA THR A 21 -11.86 1.97 7.75
C THR A 21 -10.43 1.67 7.34
N ASN A 22 -9.74 0.80 8.07
CA ASN A 22 -8.42 0.27 7.75
C ASN A 22 -8.36 -0.16 6.27
N ARG A 23 -7.93 0.75 5.38
CA ARG A 23 -7.92 0.52 3.93
C ARG A 23 -6.66 -0.24 3.60
N THR A 24 -6.70 -1.56 3.79
CA THR A 24 -5.76 -2.46 3.15
C THR A 24 -5.89 -2.27 1.64
N LEU A 25 -4.83 -1.82 0.99
CA LEU A 25 -4.77 -1.73 -0.46
C LEU A 25 -4.38 -3.11 -1.01
N ALA A 26 -5.05 -3.54 -2.07
CA ALA A 26 -4.67 -4.78 -2.75
C ALA A 26 -3.30 -4.59 -3.39
N PHE A 27 -2.33 -5.41 -2.97
CA PHE A 27 -0.99 -5.45 -3.54
C PHE A 27 -0.90 -6.65 -4.48
N ALA A 28 -1.16 -6.42 -5.76
CA ALA A 28 -1.14 -7.46 -6.79
C ALA A 28 0.04 -7.23 -7.73
N THR A 29 1.07 -8.07 -7.62
CA THR A 29 2.24 -8.08 -8.49
C THR A 29 2.37 -9.43 -9.19
N ARG A 30 2.95 -9.43 -10.39
CA ARG A 30 3.39 -10.68 -11.04
C ARG A 30 4.82 -10.95 -10.63
N VAL A 31 5.08 -12.16 -10.16
CA VAL A 31 6.39 -12.60 -9.67
C VAL A 31 6.75 -13.93 -10.34
N THR A 32 8.02 -14.32 -10.23
CA THR A 32 8.46 -15.64 -10.69
C THR A 32 7.94 -16.73 -9.76
N PRO A 33 7.73 -17.97 -10.25
CA PRO A 33 7.29 -19.09 -9.42
C PRO A 33 8.23 -19.39 -8.24
N GLU A 34 9.53 -19.24 -8.44
CA GLU A 34 10.56 -19.49 -7.43
C GLU A 34 10.44 -18.51 -6.26
N PHE A 35 10.18 -17.23 -6.57
CA PHE A 35 9.99 -16.20 -5.55
C PHE A 35 8.71 -16.42 -4.74
N ASP A 36 7.59 -16.73 -5.40
CA ASP A 36 6.32 -17.03 -4.70
C ASP A 36 6.49 -18.23 -3.75
N LYS A 37 7.19 -19.28 -4.20
CA LYS A 37 7.50 -20.44 -3.37
C LYS A 37 8.33 -20.06 -2.15
N GLU A 38 9.41 -19.31 -2.33
CA GLU A 38 10.30 -18.93 -1.22
C GLU A 38 9.58 -18.06 -0.18
N VAL A 39 8.77 -17.10 -0.62
CA VAL A 39 7.97 -16.26 0.30
C VAL A 39 6.96 -17.10 1.08
N ARG A 40 6.31 -18.09 0.44
CA ARG A 40 5.39 -19.01 1.13
C ARG A 40 6.12 -19.91 2.12
N ASP A 41 7.26 -20.48 1.74
CA ASP A 41 8.04 -21.35 2.63
C ASP A 41 8.52 -20.61 3.90
N ILE A 42 8.85 -19.32 3.79
CA ILE A 42 9.20 -18.45 4.93
C ILE A 42 7.97 -18.17 5.79
N ALA A 43 6.86 -17.78 5.16
CA ALA A 43 5.60 -17.50 5.84
C ALA A 43 5.11 -18.70 6.66
N ASP A 44 5.13 -19.89 6.08
CA ASP A 44 4.70 -21.12 6.73
C ASP A 44 5.64 -21.52 7.89
N ARG A 45 6.95 -21.30 7.73
CA ARG A 45 7.93 -21.62 8.77
C ARG A 45 7.84 -20.70 9.98
N GLU A 46 7.54 -19.43 9.77
CA GLU A 46 7.51 -18.39 10.81
C GLU A 46 6.10 -18.08 11.32
N ASP A 47 5.07 -18.77 10.80
CA ASP A 47 3.65 -18.50 11.09
C ASP A 47 3.25 -17.03 10.80
N LEU A 48 3.66 -16.55 9.62
CA LEU A 48 3.43 -15.17 9.15
C LEU A 48 2.48 -15.14 7.96
N LYS A 49 1.85 -13.99 7.74
CA LYS A 49 1.18 -13.68 6.47
C LYS A 49 2.22 -13.30 5.42
N LEU A 50 1.92 -13.56 4.15
CA LEU A 50 2.78 -13.15 3.02
C LEU A 50 3.11 -11.65 3.05
N VAL A 51 2.14 -10.81 3.44
CA VAL A 51 2.36 -9.35 3.55
C VAL A 51 3.38 -9.00 4.64
N GLU A 52 3.39 -9.71 5.77
CA GLU A 52 4.32 -9.47 6.87
C GLU A 52 5.74 -9.86 6.47
N VAL A 53 5.90 -10.94 5.69
CA VAL A 53 7.19 -11.31 5.09
C VAL A 53 7.69 -10.18 4.17
N LEU A 54 6.82 -9.64 3.32
CA LEU A 54 7.19 -8.56 2.41
C LEU A 54 7.54 -7.26 3.16
N GLU A 55 6.79 -6.90 4.19
CA GLU A 55 7.08 -5.73 5.04
C GLU A 55 8.45 -5.86 5.72
N LYS A 56 8.74 -7.01 6.33
CA LYS A 56 10.07 -7.32 6.90
C LYS A 56 11.18 -7.27 5.84
N SER A 57 10.90 -7.75 4.63
CA SER A 57 11.84 -7.73 3.50
C SER A 57 12.22 -6.29 3.12
N VAL A 58 11.23 -5.39 3.10
CA VAL A 58 11.44 -3.97 2.80
C VAL A 58 12.21 -3.29 3.93
N GLU A 59 11.91 -3.59 5.19
CA GLU A 59 12.65 -3.07 6.34
C GLU A 59 14.13 -3.48 6.29
N ALA A 60 14.41 -4.77 6.10
CA ALA A 60 15.77 -5.28 5.96
C ALA A 60 16.50 -4.67 4.74
N TYR A 61 15.79 -4.43 3.64
CA TYR A 61 16.35 -3.75 2.46
C TYR A 61 16.73 -2.30 2.78
N LYS A 62 15.90 -1.56 3.52
CA LYS A 62 16.19 -0.18 3.94
C LYS A 62 17.40 -0.12 4.85
N GLU A 63 17.45 -0.99 5.87
CA GLU A 63 18.57 -1.06 6.81
C GLU A 63 19.90 -1.34 6.07
N LYS A 64 19.88 -2.31 5.14
CA LYS A 64 21.07 -2.69 4.38
C LYS A 64 21.56 -1.58 3.43
N MET A 65 20.64 -0.80 2.87
CA MET A 65 20.95 0.22 1.87
C MET A 65 21.09 1.63 2.45
N GLY A 66 20.77 1.83 3.74
CA GLY A 66 20.83 3.13 4.41
C GLY A 66 19.77 4.12 3.93
N TYR A 67 18.58 3.62 3.56
CA TYR A 67 17.42 4.45 3.19
C TYR A 67 16.67 5.01 4.40
#